data_AF-A0A450WXN8-F1
#
_entry.id   AF-A0A450WXN8-F1
#
_cell.length_a   1.000
_cell.length_b   1.000
_cell.length_c   1.000
_cell.angle_alpha   90.00
_cell.angle_beta   90.00
_cell.angle_gamma   90.00
#
_symmetry.space_group_name_H-M   'P 1'
#
loop_
_entity.id
_entity.type
_entity.pdbx_description
1 polymer ?
#
loop_
_entity_poly.entity_id
_entity_poly.type
_entity_poly.pdbx_seq_one_letter_code
_entity_poly.pdbx_strand_id
1 'polypeptide(L)'
;MVMRWVLSFIGKKLLGLLLTTTVGAALAGTGVWHFQGGKIARMERDHAQRMVEHSAAANARLQAAIAKGDRLYLQLSETNTELRTEYEKATKEIEHLTTGKHCLGAAVVGVLDGTSSDTGLSVPEATSRPAATSAPPATDPHDRYATDTDIAGWIADAKRRHGECRAKLDALIAWHEEGVADHGR
;
A
#
# COMPACT_ATOMS: atom_id res chain seq x y z
N MET A 1 -83.75 26.87 -48.61
CA MET A 1 -83.57 25.43 -48.29
C MET A 1 -82.20 24.85 -48.68
N VAL A 2 -81.46 25.44 -49.62
CA VAL A 2 -80.16 24.92 -50.12
C VAL A 2 -78.98 25.10 -49.14
N MET A 3 -78.97 26.18 -48.34
CA MET A 3 -77.85 26.51 -47.44
C MET A 3 -77.68 25.52 -46.27
N ARG A 4 -78.74 24.82 -45.85
CA ARG A 4 -78.72 23.87 -44.74
C ARG A 4 -78.09 22.51 -45.13
N TRP A 5 -78.02 22.22 -46.43
CA TRP A 5 -77.44 20.99 -46.97
C TRP A 5 -75.93 21.09 -47.14
N VAL A 6 -75.43 22.26 -47.56
CA VAL A 6 -74.00 22.53 -47.77
C VAL A 6 -73.20 22.51 -46.45
N LEU A 7 -73.75 23.08 -45.37
CA LEU A 7 -73.10 23.03 -44.05
C LEU A 7 -73.04 21.61 -43.46
N SER A 8 -74.01 20.74 -43.76
CA SER A 8 -74.02 19.35 -43.30
C SER A 8 -72.95 18.50 -44.01
N PHE A 9 -72.69 18.78 -45.29
CA PHE A 9 -71.70 18.06 -46.08
C PHE A 9 -70.26 18.43 -45.71
N ILE A 10 -70.01 19.72 -45.42
CA ILE A 10 -68.70 20.23 -44.98
C ILE A 10 -68.36 19.71 -43.57
N GLY A 11 -69.32 19.66 -42.65
CA GLY A 11 -69.13 19.13 -41.30
C GLY A 11 -68.75 17.65 -41.25
N LYS A 12 -69.34 16.80 -42.11
CA LYS A 12 -69.01 15.37 -42.17
C LYS A 12 -67.63 15.08 -42.74
N LYS A 13 -67.18 15.87 -43.73
CA LYS A 13 -65.84 15.75 -44.33
C LYS A 13 -64.73 16.18 -43.36
N LEU A 14 -64.95 17.24 -42.57
CA LEU A 14 -64.00 17.70 -41.54
C LEU A 14 -63.92 16.73 -40.34
N LEU A 15 -65.03 16.13 -39.93
CA LEU A 15 -65.04 15.14 -38.84
C LEU A 15 -64.32 13.84 -39.23
N GLY A 16 -64.47 13.39 -40.48
CA GLY A 16 -63.76 12.21 -40.99
C GLY A 16 -62.24 12.40 -41.04
N LEU A 17 -61.76 13.59 -41.41
CA LEU A 17 -60.32 13.89 -41.50
C LEU A 17 -59.65 13.94 -40.11
N LEU A 18 -60.34 14.47 -39.10
CA LEU A 18 -59.85 14.55 -37.70
C LEU A 18 -59.80 13.17 -37.00
N LEU A 19 -60.70 12.25 -37.34
CA LEU A 19 -60.68 10.88 -36.82
C LEU A 19 -59.55 10.03 -37.41
N THR A 20 -59.18 10.26 -38.68
CA THR A 20 -58.07 9.51 -39.30
C THR A 20 -56.68 9.90 -38.78
N THR A 21 -56.46 11.17 -38.41
CA THR A 21 -55.16 11.63 -37.88
C THR A 21 -54.91 11.17 -36.44
N THR A 22 -55.96 11.05 -35.63
CA THR A 22 -55.86 10.59 -34.24
C THR A 22 -55.60 9.08 -34.14
N VAL A 23 -56.20 8.27 -35.01
CA VAL A 23 -55.94 6.81 -35.08
C VAL A 23 -54.54 6.51 -35.63
N GLY A 24 -54.06 7.28 -36.62
CA GLY A 24 -52.71 7.14 -37.14
C GLY A 24 -51.61 7.43 -36.10
N ALA A 25 -51.84 8.42 -35.21
CA ALA A 25 -50.91 8.74 -34.13
C ALA A 25 -50.88 7.66 -33.03
N ALA A 26 -52.03 7.03 -32.72
CA ALA A 26 -52.12 6.00 -31.68
C ALA A 26 -51.39 4.70 -32.07
N LEU A 27 -51.47 4.28 -33.35
CA LEU A 27 -50.78 3.08 -33.84
C LEU A 27 -49.27 3.30 -34.02
N ALA A 28 -48.84 4.52 -34.33
CA ALA A 28 -47.41 4.86 -34.37
C ALA A 28 -46.77 4.85 -32.96
N GLY A 29 -47.52 5.24 -31.93
CA GLY A 29 -47.03 5.30 -30.55
C GLY A 29 -46.68 3.94 -29.95
N THR A 30 -47.46 2.88 -30.22
CA THR A 30 -47.24 1.55 -29.63
C THR A 30 -46.00 0.84 -30.18
N GLY A 31 -45.74 0.98 -31.49
CA GLY A 31 -44.54 0.44 -32.14
C GLY A 31 -43.25 1.10 -31.64
N VAL A 32 -43.26 2.42 -31.45
CA VAL A 32 -42.14 3.17 -30.87
C VAL A 32 -41.89 2.77 -29.42
N TRP A 33 -42.96 2.55 -28.63
CA TRP A 33 -42.84 2.16 -27.22
C TRP A 33 -42.23 0.77 -27.03
N HIS A 34 -42.65 -0.23 -27.81
CA HIS A 34 -42.05 -1.57 -27.76
C HIS A 34 -40.59 -1.60 -28.25
N PHE A 35 -40.26 -0.86 -29.30
CA PHE A 35 -38.88 -0.79 -29.80
C PHE A 35 -37.94 -0.09 -28.81
N GLN A 36 -38.39 1.00 -28.18
CA GLN A 36 -37.63 1.70 -27.14
C GLN A 36 -37.47 0.83 -25.88
N GLY A 37 -38.53 0.12 -25.45
CA GLY A 37 -38.48 -0.81 -24.31
C GLY A 37 -37.47 -1.95 -24.52
N GLY A 38 -37.41 -2.53 -25.72
CA GLY A 38 -36.42 -3.55 -26.05
C GLY A 38 -34.97 -3.04 -26.04
N LYS A 39 -34.75 -1.78 -26.42
CA LYS A 39 -33.43 -1.12 -26.32
C LYS A 39 -33.04 -0.87 -24.87
N ILE A 40 -33.96 -0.37 -24.03
CA ILE A 40 -33.70 -0.13 -22.60
C ILE A 40 -33.37 -1.45 -21.90
N ALA A 41 -34.18 -2.49 -22.11
CA ALA A 41 -33.93 -3.82 -21.52
C ALA A 41 -32.63 -4.47 -22.04
N ARG A 42 -32.15 -4.13 -23.24
CA ARG A 42 -30.81 -4.54 -23.72
C ARG A 42 -29.72 -3.73 -23.03
N MET A 43 -29.85 -2.40 -22.95
CA MET A 43 -28.87 -1.54 -22.28
C MET A 43 -28.69 -1.88 -20.80
N GLU A 44 -29.78 -2.18 -20.09
CA GLU A 44 -29.74 -2.61 -18.69
C GLU A 44 -29.01 -3.95 -18.52
N ARG A 45 -29.29 -4.94 -19.39
CA ARG A 45 -28.59 -6.23 -19.38
C ARG A 45 -27.11 -6.07 -19.69
N ASP A 46 -26.76 -5.30 -20.73
CA ASP A 46 -25.38 -5.03 -21.09
C ASP A 46 -24.67 -4.28 -19.96
N HIS A 47 -25.35 -3.36 -19.26
CA HIS A 47 -24.80 -2.65 -18.11
C HIS A 47 -24.58 -3.59 -16.92
N ALA A 48 -25.57 -4.44 -16.59
CA ALA A 48 -25.44 -5.42 -15.51
C ALA A 48 -24.30 -6.41 -15.79
N GLN A 49 -24.16 -6.88 -17.03
CA GLN A 49 -23.05 -7.74 -17.45
C GLN A 49 -21.71 -7.04 -17.30
N ARG A 50 -21.58 -5.80 -17.80
CA ARG A 50 -20.35 -5.00 -17.62
C ARG A 50 -20.00 -4.81 -16.15
N MET A 51 -20.97 -4.54 -15.28
CA MET A 51 -20.71 -4.37 -13.84
C MET A 51 -20.18 -5.67 -13.20
N VAL A 52 -20.71 -6.82 -13.60
CA VAL A 52 -20.21 -8.14 -13.14
C VAL A 52 -18.79 -8.38 -13.65
N GLU A 53 -18.54 -8.15 -14.94
CA GLU A 53 -17.22 -8.33 -15.55
C GLU A 53 -16.16 -7.39 -14.93
N HIS A 54 -16.50 -6.12 -14.74
CA HIS A 54 -15.60 -5.15 -14.11
C HIS A 54 -15.31 -5.50 -12.66
N SER A 55 -16.30 -5.93 -11.89
CA SER A 55 -16.09 -6.35 -10.49
C SER A 55 -15.27 -7.64 -10.40
N ALA A 56 -15.52 -8.61 -11.28
CA ALA A 56 -14.70 -9.83 -11.37
C ALA A 56 -13.25 -9.51 -11.73
N ALA A 57 -13.01 -8.65 -12.72
CA ALA A 57 -11.66 -8.23 -13.11
C ALA A 57 -10.95 -7.43 -12.00
N ALA A 58 -11.65 -6.55 -11.30
CA ALA A 58 -11.10 -5.82 -10.16
C ALA A 58 -10.74 -6.76 -8.99
N ASN A 59 -11.62 -7.71 -8.66
CA ASN A 59 -11.38 -8.71 -7.63
C ASN A 59 -10.20 -9.62 -7.98
N ALA A 60 -10.09 -10.05 -9.24
CA ALA A 60 -8.96 -10.85 -9.70
C ALA A 60 -7.62 -10.13 -9.53
N ARG A 61 -7.55 -8.83 -9.88
CA ARG A 61 -6.35 -8.01 -9.68
C ARG A 61 -6.00 -7.86 -8.20
N LEU A 62 -7.01 -7.66 -7.34
CA LEU A 62 -6.79 -7.57 -5.90
C LEU A 62 -6.28 -8.89 -5.32
N GLN A 63 -6.88 -10.01 -5.69
CA GLN A 63 -6.45 -11.34 -5.24
C GLN A 63 -5.02 -11.67 -5.71
N ALA A 64 -4.67 -11.33 -6.95
CA ALA A 64 -3.32 -11.50 -7.46
C ALA A 64 -2.30 -10.65 -6.67
N ALA A 65 -2.67 -9.41 -6.33
CA ALA A 65 -1.85 -8.54 -5.49
C ALA A 65 -1.69 -9.11 -4.07
N ILE A 66 -2.75 -9.62 -3.45
CA ILE A 66 -2.69 -10.26 -2.12
C ILE A 66 -1.77 -11.48 -2.16
N ALA A 67 -1.99 -12.41 -3.10
CA ALA A 67 -1.17 -13.62 -3.23
C ALA A 67 0.31 -13.31 -3.46
N LYS A 68 0.58 -12.26 -4.24
CA LYS A 68 1.95 -11.75 -4.43
C LYS A 68 2.54 -11.25 -3.11
N GLY A 69 1.77 -10.49 -2.35
CA GLY A 69 2.18 -9.92 -1.07
C GLY A 69 2.49 -11.01 -0.04
N ASP A 70 1.61 -12.01 0.05
CA ASP A 70 1.77 -13.15 0.97
C ASP A 70 3.05 -13.94 0.68
N ARG A 71 3.34 -14.21 -0.61
CA ARG A 71 4.58 -14.89 -1.01
C ARG A 71 5.82 -14.11 -0.60
N LEU A 72 5.87 -12.81 -0.89
CA LEU A 72 7.02 -11.96 -0.54
C LEU A 72 7.15 -11.80 0.98
N TYR A 73 6.04 -11.74 1.70
CA TYR A 73 6.04 -11.70 3.16
C TYR A 73 6.63 -12.98 3.77
N LEU A 74 6.25 -14.15 3.26
CA LEU A 74 6.80 -15.43 3.72
C LEU A 74 8.31 -15.50 3.49
N GLN A 75 8.78 -15.10 2.31
CA GLN A 75 10.21 -15.05 2.00
C GLN A 75 10.97 -14.09 2.93
N LEU A 76 10.44 -12.88 3.14
CA LEU A 76 11.03 -11.91 4.05
C LEU A 76 11.07 -12.42 5.50
N SER A 77 10.01 -13.11 5.95
CA SER A 77 9.95 -13.70 7.28
C SER A 77 10.98 -14.82 7.48
N GLU A 78 11.20 -15.64 6.45
CA GLU A 78 12.23 -16.69 6.43
C GLU A 78 13.63 -16.07 6.53
N THR A 79 13.97 -15.11 5.66
CA THR A 79 15.26 -14.41 5.70
C THR A 79 15.53 -13.72 7.04
N ASN A 80 14.52 -13.06 7.63
CA ASN A 80 14.69 -12.44 8.94
C ASN A 80 14.93 -13.47 10.05
N THR A 81 14.32 -14.66 9.94
CA THR A 81 14.54 -15.76 10.87
C THR A 81 15.97 -16.29 10.75
N GLU A 82 16.46 -16.48 9.52
CA GLU A 82 17.84 -16.89 9.25
C GLU A 82 18.85 -15.88 9.81
N LEU A 83 18.68 -14.58 9.52
CA LEU A 83 19.54 -13.51 10.03
C LEU A 83 19.59 -13.50 11.57
N ARG A 84 18.46 -13.75 12.23
CA ARG A 84 18.40 -13.84 13.69
C ARG A 84 19.16 -15.07 14.19
N THR A 85 18.98 -16.23 13.57
CA THR A 85 19.71 -17.44 13.94
C THR A 85 21.21 -17.30 13.73
N GLU A 86 21.64 -16.67 12.64
CA GLU A 86 23.05 -16.37 12.39
C GLU A 86 23.63 -15.40 13.43
N TYR A 87 22.87 -14.36 13.78
CA TYR A 87 23.24 -13.43 14.84
C TYR A 87 23.40 -14.14 16.19
N GLU A 88 22.45 -14.99 16.59
CA GLU A 88 22.54 -15.74 17.85
C GLU A 88 23.76 -16.67 17.89
N LYS A 89 24.10 -17.31 16.77
CA LYS A 89 25.31 -18.14 16.65
C LYS A 89 26.57 -17.27 16.75
N ALA A 90 26.60 -16.15 16.04
CA ALA A 90 27.73 -15.24 16.05
C ALA A 90 27.99 -14.65 17.44
N THR A 91 26.95 -14.23 18.16
CA THR A 91 27.08 -13.67 19.51
C THR A 91 27.63 -14.70 20.50
N LYS A 92 27.17 -15.95 20.44
CA LYS A 92 27.72 -17.03 21.27
C LYS A 92 29.20 -17.29 20.99
N GLU A 93 29.58 -17.26 19.71
CA GLU A 93 30.99 -17.43 19.33
C GLU A 93 31.84 -16.23 19.77
N ILE A 94 31.31 -15.01 19.65
CA ILE A 94 31.95 -13.79 20.13
C ILE A 94 32.21 -13.88 21.64
N GLU A 95 31.23 -14.30 22.43
CA GLU A 95 31.38 -14.49 23.88
C GLU A 95 32.50 -15.49 24.21
N HIS A 96 32.70 -16.51 23.38
CA HIS A 96 33.77 -17.50 23.58
C HIS A 96 35.16 -16.98 23.18
N LEU A 97 35.24 -16.19 22.12
CA LEU A 97 36.52 -15.71 21.55
C LEU A 97 37.03 -14.41 22.17
N THR A 98 36.15 -13.63 22.78
CA THR A 98 36.51 -12.36 23.42
C THR A 98 36.86 -12.55 24.89
N THR A 99 37.58 -11.58 25.46
CA THR A 99 38.16 -11.73 26.81
C THR A 99 37.74 -10.62 27.78
N GLY A 100 36.83 -9.73 27.37
CA GLY A 100 36.44 -8.56 28.15
C GLY A 100 37.53 -7.48 28.21
N LYS A 101 38.44 -7.45 27.24
CA LYS A 101 39.54 -6.48 27.20
C LYS A 101 38.98 -5.09 26.94
N HIS A 102 39.43 -4.12 27.71
CA HIS A 102 39.09 -2.72 27.51
C HIS A 102 39.53 -2.25 26.10
N CYS A 103 38.58 -1.82 25.27
CA CYS A 103 38.83 -1.37 23.90
C CYS A 103 38.57 0.13 23.72
N LEU A 104 37.41 0.63 24.17
CA LEU A 104 37.07 2.06 24.09
C LEU A 104 36.83 2.63 25.48
N GLY A 105 37.45 3.76 25.78
CA GLY A 105 37.24 4.47 27.03
C GLY A 105 35.90 5.19 27.09
N ALA A 106 35.45 5.52 28.30
CA ALA A 106 34.10 6.04 28.54
C ALA A 106 33.78 7.35 27.82
N ALA A 107 34.76 8.23 27.60
CA ALA A 107 34.55 9.45 26.82
C ALA A 107 34.14 9.16 25.36
N VAL A 108 34.72 8.13 24.74
CA VAL A 108 34.39 7.72 23.35
C VAL A 108 33.03 7.03 23.31
N VAL A 109 32.77 6.14 24.26
CA VAL A 109 31.47 5.46 24.40
C VAL A 109 30.34 6.49 24.56
N GLY A 110 30.54 7.50 25.42
CA GLY A 110 29.57 8.58 25.60
C GLY A 110 29.29 9.39 24.33
N VAL A 111 30.30 9.63 23.48
CA VAL A 111 30.08 10.27 22.17
C VAL A 111 29.25 9.37 21.25
N LEU A 112 29.60 8.09 21.14
CA LEU A 112 28.89 7.15 20.26
C LEU A 112 27.45 6.95 20.70
N ASP A 113 27.20 6.78 22.00
CA ASP A 113 25.85 6.63 22.55
C ASP A 113 25.06 7.94 22.42
N GLY A 114 25.70 9.09 22.66
CA GLY A 114 25.10 10.41 22.58
C GLY A 114 24.58 10.78 21.18
N THR A 115 25.27 10.33 20.11
CA THR A 115 24.82 10.54 18.72
C THR A 115 23.49 9.85 18.38
N SER A 116 23.04 8.90 19.22
CA SER A 116 21.79 8.15 19.02
C SER A 116 20.54 8.93 19.46
N SER A 117 20.72 9.98 20.26
CA SER A 117 19.62 10.73 20.91
C SER A 117 19.07 11.86 20.05
N ASP A 118 19.89 12.40 19.13
CA ASP A 118 19.54 13.57 18.35
C ASP A 118 19.23 13.22 16.90
N THR A 119 17.94 13.20 16.62
CA THR A 119 17.43 13.39 15.27
C THR A 119 17.83 14.79 14.80
N GLY A 120 19.02 14.90 14.19
CA GLY A 120 19.52 16.10 13.53
C GLY A 120 20.90 16.52 14.01
N LEU A 121 21.94 16.08 13.28
CA LEU A 121 23.31 16.63 13.25
C LEU A 121 23.52 17.89 14.11
N SER A 122 24.09 17.73 15.30
CA SER A 122 24.80 18.79 16.01
C SER A 122 25.79 18.17 16.98
N VAL A 123 27.08 18.26 16.64
CA VAL A 123 28.19 18.00 17.56
C VAL A 123 28.25 19.17 18.54
N PRO A 124 28.06 18.97 19.86
CA PRO A 124 28.34 20.02 20.83
C PRO A 124 29.84 20.11 21.07
N GLU A 125 30.34 21.33 21.01
CA GLU A 125 31.73 21.71 21.20
C GLU A 125 32.30 21.24 22.55
N ALA A 126 33.47 20.59 22.49
CA ALA A 126 34.20 20.11 23.65
C ALA A 126 34.52 21.25 24.62
N THR A 127 33.77 21.36 25.71
CA THR A 127 34.12 22.23 26.84
C THR A 127 34.76 21.40 27.94
N SER A 128 36.07 21.59 28.08
CA SER A 128 36.92 21.03 29.11
C SER A 128 36.74 21.76 30.44
N ARG A 129 36.27 21.07 31.49
CA ARG A 129 36.61 21.38 32.90
C ARG A 129 36.21 20.23 33.86
N PRO A 130 37.09 19.81 34.79
CA PRO A 130 36.77 18.78 35.78
C PRO A 130 36.11 19.42 37.02
N ALA A 131 35.14 18.74 37.63
CA ALA A 131 34.61 19.08 38.95
C ALA A 131 34.67 17.84 39.86
N ALA A 132 35.48 17.95 40.90
CA ALA A 132 35.63 16.95 41.94
C ALA A 132 34.63 17.18 43.10
N THR A 133 34.21 16.09 43.77
CA THR A 133 34.18 15.90 45.25
C THR A 133 32.85 15.36 45.84
N SER A 134 32.95 14.13 46.34
CA SER A 134 32.31 13.51 47.53
C SER A 134 30.82 13.13 47.55
N ALA A 135 30.55 11.91 47.11
CA ALA A 135 29.52 11.00 47.63
C ALA A 135 30.13 9.58 47.67
N PRO A 136 29.66 8.64 48.53
CA PRO A 136 30.11 7.24 48.44
C PRO A 136 29.88 6.74 47.01
N PRO A 137 30.85 6.11 46.33
CA PRO A 137 30.71 5.82 44.91
C PRO A 137 29.62 4.76 44.73
N ALA A 138 28.41 5.22 44.40
CA ALA A 138 27.70 4.56 43.33
C ALA A 138 28.67 4.56 42.13
N THR A 139 28.99 3.39 41.60
CA THR A 139 29.86 3.22 40.42
C THR A 139 29.56 4.34 39.43
N ASP A 140 30.55 5.20 39.20
CA ASP A 140 30.40 6.43 38.44
C ASP A 140 29.79 6.12 37.06
N PRO A 141 28.68 6.76 36.64
CA PRO A 141 28.18 6.67 35.27
C PRO A 141 29.24 7.04 34.22
N HIS A 142 30.29 7.78 34.60
CA HIS A 142 31.43 8.14 33.76
C HIS A 142 32.49 7.02 33.60
N ASP A 143 32.33 5.86 34.22
CA ASP A 143 33.23 4.69 34.06
C ASP A 143 32.69 3.63 33.08
N ARG A 144 31.73 3.99 32.22
CA ARG A 144 31.20 3.09 31.17
C ARG A 144 32.20 2.96 30.00
N TYR A 145 33.16 2.04 30.10
CA TYR A 145 34.01 1.65 28.96
C TYR A 145 33.39 0.53 28.15
N ALA A 146 33.83 0.36 26.89
CA ALA A 146 33.44 -0.76 26.04
C ALA A 146 34.59 -1.77 25.92
N THR A 147 34.24 -3.04 26.04
CA THR A 147 35.14 -4.19 25.89
C THR A 147 35.20 -4.70 24.45
N ASP A 148 36.17 -5.56 24.14
CA ASP A 148 36.23 -6.32 22.89
C ASP A 148 34.92 -7.08 22.62
N THR A 149 34.30 -7.64 23.66
CA THR A 149 32.99 -8.29 23.62
C THR A 149 31.88 -7.31 23.20
N ASP A 150 31.82 -6.13 23.81
CA ASP A 150 30.80 -5.12 23.52
C ASP A 150 30.90 -4.63 22.07
N ILE A 151 32.12 -4.35 21.60
CA ILE A 151 32.36 -3.89 20.23
C ILE A 151 32.01 -4.99 19.22
N ALA A 152 32.43 -6.24 19.48
CA ALA A 152 32.10 -7.36 18.61
C ALA A 152 30.59 -7.62 18.55
N GLY A 153 29.90 -7.56 19.70
CA GLY A 153 28.45 -7.66 19.78
C GLY A 153 27.73 -6.55 19.01
N TRP A 154 28.20 -5.31 19.14
CA TRP A 154 27.67 -4.18 18.35
C TRP A 154 27.84 -4.38 16.84
N ILE A 155 29.00 -4.87 16.39
CA ILE A 155 29.24 -5.16 14.97
C ILE A 155 28.29 -6.26 14.47
N ALA A 156 28.08 -7.32 15.26
CA ALA A 156 27.16 -8.40 14.91
C ALA A 156 25.71 -7.89 14.81
N ASP A 157 25.28 -7.03 15.75
CA ASP A 157 23.95 -6.44 15.73
C ASP A 157 23.75 -5.50 14.53
N ALA A 158 24.74 -4.66 14.24
CA ALA A 158 24.73 -3.77 13.09
C ALA A 158 24.61 -4.55 11.77
N LYS A 159 25.36 -5.65 11.62
CA LYS A 159 25.26 -6.55 10.45
C LYS A 159 23.85 -7.12 10.31
N ARG A 160 23.25 -7.63 11.40
CA ARG A 160 21.87 -8.16 11.41
C ARG A 160 20.87 -7.10 10.96
N ARG A 161 20.88 -5.92 11.59
CA ARG A 161 19.95 -4.82 11.26
C ARG A 161 20.08 -4.34 9.81
N HIS A 162 21.31 -4.24 9.32
CA HIS A 162 21.54 -3.89 7.92
C HIS A 162 21.03 -4.98 6.98
N GLY A 163 21.23 -6.26 7.31
CA GLY A 163 20.66 -7.40 6.59
C GLY A 163 19.13 -7.34 6.52
N GLU A 164 18.46 -7.10 7.65
CA GLU A 164 16.99 -6.96 7.71
C GLU A 164 16.49 -5.76 6.88
N CYS A 165 17.21 -4.65 6.91
CA CYS A 165 16.89 -3.47 6.10
C CYS A 165 16.99 -3.80 4.59
N ARG A 166 18.08 -4.45 4.17
CA ARG A 166 18.23 -4.87 2.78
C ARG A 166 17.14 -5.85 2.35
N ALA A 167 16.87 -6.88 3.16
CA ALA A 167 15.82 -7.85 2.84
C ALA A 167 14.44 -7.18 2.66
N LYS A 168 14.11 -6.18 3.49
CA LYS A 168 12.88 -5.39 3.31
C LYS A 168 12.87 -4.59 2.01
N LEU A 169 13.99 -3.94 1.67
CA LEU A 169 14.11 -3.20 0.42
C LEU A 169 14.01 -4.13 -0.79
N ASP A 170 14.68 -5.28 -0.76
CA ASP A 170 14.64 -6.29 -1.81
C ASP A 170 13.21 -6.80 -2.03
N ALA A 171 12.44 -7.02 -0.97
CA ALA A 171 11.03 -7.40 -1.05
C ALA A 171 10.16 -6.30 -1.69
N LEU A 172 10.42 -5.03 -1.38
CA LEU A 172 9.72 -3.90 -2.01
C LEU A 172 10.10 -3.75 -3.49
N ILE A 173 11.37 -3.96 -3.84
CA ILE A 173 11.85 -3.96 -5.22
C ILE A 173 11.15 -5.08 -6.00
N ALA A 174 11.15 -6.31 -5.49
CA ALA A 174 10.47 -7.44 -6.10
C ALA A 174 8.96 -7.19 -6.29
N TRP A 175 8.31 -6.53 -5.32
CA TRP A 175 6.91 -6.12 -5.45
C TRP A 175 6.68 -5.21 -6.67
N HIS A 176 7.61 -4.32 -7.00
CA HIS A 176 7.47 -3.41 -8.14
C HIS A 176 7.97 -4.02 -9.47
N GLU A 177 9.04 -4.83 -9.45
CA GLU A 177 9.68 -5.36 -10.67
C GLU A 177 8.96 -6.57 -11.26
N GLU A 178 8.42 -7.47 -10.45
CA GLU A 178 7.71 -8.67 -10.95
C GLU A 178 6.42 -8.32 -11.74
N GLY A 179 6.00 -7.05 -11.76
CA GLY A 179 4.90 -6.55 -12.61
C GLY A 179 5.33 -6.00 -13.98
N VAL A 180 6.62 -5.69 -14.17
CA VAL A 180 7.12 -5.08 -15.42
C VAL A 180 7.36 -6.14 -16.50
N ALA A 181 7.63 -7.40 -16.12
CA ALA A 181 7.86 -8.50 -17.06
C ALA A 181 6.58 -9.00 -17.78
N ASP A 182 5.39 -8.67 -17.27
CA ASP A 182 4.09 -9.17 -17.79
C ASP A 182 3.33 -8.16 -18.66
N HIS A 183 3.86 -6.96 -18.88
CA HIS A 183 3.28 -5.94 -19.77
C HIS A 183 4.01 -5.82 -21.12
N GLY A 184 4.94 -6.75 -21.39
CA GLY A 184 5.76 -6.79 -22.61
C GLY A 184 5.48 -7.98 -23.53
N ARG A 185 4.26 -8.52 -23.55
CA ARG A 185 3.87 -9.55 -24.53
C ARG A 185 2.45 -9.33 -25.05
#